data_AF-A0AAV4SW07-F1
#
_entry.id   AF-A0AAV4SW07-F1
#
_cell.length_a   1.000
_cell.length_b   1.000
_cell.length_c   1.000
_cell.angle_alpha   90.00
_cell.angle_beta   90.00
_cell.angle_gamma   90.00
#
_symmetry.space_group_name_H-M   'P 1'
#
loop_
_entity.id
_entity.type
_entity.pdbx_description
1 polymer ?
#
loop_
_entity_poly.entity_id
_entity_poly.type
_entity_poly.pdbx_seq_one_letter_code
_entity_poly.pdbx_strand_id
1 'polypeptide(L)'
;MNKISIRYVADQLKKGNKVEAESFDCVTIYFSDIVGFTTMSAQSSPLQVSSGLLNDLYTCFDSIIENYDVYKVETIGDAYMVVSGLPIKNGDNHAVEIASMALHLLEAIKKFVIRHRKNDTLMLRIGLHSGAVCAGVVGQKMPRYCLFGDTVNTASRMESTGLPLRIHCSEECKRLLDKLGGYKVEEKRCRFH
;
A
#
# COMPACT_ATOMS: atom_id res chain seq x y z
N MET A 1 -19.15 11.64 10.44
CA MET A 1 -17.94 11.25 11.22
C MET A 1 -16.73 11.78 10.48
N ASN A 2 -15.97 12.66 11.14
CA ASN A 2 -14.81 13.33 10.54
C ASN A 2 -13.72 12.31 10.24
N LYS A 3 -13.55 11.93 8.97
CA LYS A 3 -12.28 11.37 8.48
C LYS A 3 -11.21 12.41 8.75
N ILE A 4 -10.42 12.19 9.79
CA ILE A 4 -9.16 12.90 9.99
C ILE A 4 -8.18 12.31 8.96
N SER A 5 -8.40 12.78 7.73
CA SER A 5 -7.58 12.57 6.56
C SER A 5 -6.32 13.44 6.71
N ILE A 6 -5.44 13.42 5.71
CA ILE A 6 -4.42 14.43 5.38
C ILE A 6 -4.75 15.84 5.87
N ARG A 7 -6.03 16.24 5.94
CA ARG A 7 -6.51 17.44 6.64
C ARG A 7 -5.89 17.68 8.00
N TYR A 8 -5.71 16.73 8.92
CA TYR A 8 -5.08 17.07 10.21
C TYR A 8 -3.62 17.48 10.05
N VAL A 9 -2.81 16.67 9.37
CA VAL A 9 -1.41 17.01 9.09
C VAL A 9 -1.31 18.28 8.25
N ALA A 10 -2.13 18.41 7.21
CA ALA A 10 -2.20 19.57 6.32
C ALA A 10 -2.73 20.82 7.04
N ASP A 11 -3.68 20.71 7.95
CA ASP A 11 -4.23 21.83 8.73
C ASP A 11 -3.21 22.29 9.77
N GLN A 12 -2.46 21.36 10.38
CA GLN A 12 -1.33 21.71 11.25
C GLN A 12 -0.22 22.40 10.45
N LEU A 13 0.11 21.89 9.26
CA LEU A 13 1.09 22.52 8.37
C LEU A 13 0.62 23.89 7.86
N LYS A 14 -0.66 24.03 7.50
CA LYS A 14 -1.26 25.33 7.09
C LYS A 14 -1.25 26.35 8.22
N LYS A 15 -1.40 25.90 9.47
CA LYS A 15 -1.29 26.74 10.67
C LYS A 15 0.15 27.11 11.03
N GLY A 16 1.15 26.61 10.30
CA GLY A 16 2.57 26.82 10.60
C GLY A 16 3.07 26.01 11.80
N ASN A 17 2.27 25.06 12.29
CA ASN A 17 2.65 24.21 13.40
C ASN A 17 3.64 23.15 12.91
N LYS A 18 4.68 22.90 13.71
CA LYS A 18 5.53 21.72 13.51
C LYS A 18 4.73 20.48 13.87
N VAL A 19 4.64 19.55 12.93
CA VAL A 19 4.19 18.18 13.22
C VAL A 19 5.42 17.44 13.69
N GLU A 20 5.51 17.19 15.00
CA GLU A 20 6.61 16.43 15.58
C GLU A 20 6.59 14.99 15.06
N ALA A 21 7.76 14.37 15.01
CA ALA A 21 7.85 12.96 14.69
C ALA A 21 7.23 12.14 15.82
N GLU A 22 6.33 11.23 15.47
CA GLU A 22 5.65 10.34 16.41
C GLU A 22 6.06 8.90 16.13
N SER A 23 6.25 8.14 17.22
CA SER A 23 6.45 6.69 17.15
C SER A 23 5.11 5.96 17.26
N PHE A 24 4.94 4.98 16.38
CA PHE A 24 3.81 4.08 16.34
C PHE A 24 4.31 2.66 16.60
N ASP A 25 3.84 2.04 17.67
CA ASP A 25 4.30 0.71 18.10
C ASP A 25 3.96 -0.38 17.09
N CYS A 26 2.81 -0.24 16.42
CA CYS A 26 2.40 -1.13 15.36
C CYS A 26 1.53 -0.40 14.34
N VAL A 27 1.88 -0.57 13.07
CA VAL A 27 1.08 -0.20 11.91
C VAL A 27 1.11 -1.37 10.94
N THR A 28 0.19 -1.42 9.97
CA THR A 28 0.27 -2.38 8.87
C THR A 28 0.49 -1.65 7.56
N ILE A 29 1.54 -2.06 6.84
CA ILE A 29 1.93 -1.50 5.55
C ILE A 29 1.57 -2.49 4.45
N TYR A 30 0.86 -1.97 3.45
CA TYR A 30 0.64 -2.56 2.14
C TYR A 30 1.68 -2.01 1.17
N PHE A 31 2.26 -2.90 0.39
CA PHE A 31 3.15 -2.56 -0.71
C PHE A 31 2.75 -3.37 -1.93
N SER A 32 2.61 -2.76 -3.10
CA SER A 32 2.41 -3.49 -4.34
C SER A 32 3.18 -2.94 -5.53
N ASP A 33 3.50 -3.84 -6.44
CA ASP A 33 4.16 -3.59 -7.71
C ASP A 33 3.41 -4.29 -8.85
N ILE A 34 3.56 -3.76 -10.06
CA ILE A 34 2.99 -4.32 -11.29
C ILE A 34 4.01 -5.26 -11.92
N VAL A 35 3.67 -6.54 -11.98
CA VAL A 35 4.55 -7.56 -12.57
C VAL A 35 4.76 -7.28 -14.05
N GLY A 36 6.02 -7.13 -14.46
CA GLY A 36 6.38 -6.91 -15.86
C GLY A 36 6.13 -5.49 -16.35
N PHE A 37 5.90 -4.52 -15.44
CA PHE A 37 5.66 -3.12 -15.80
C PHE A 37 6.74 -2.57 -16.72
N THR A 38 8.03 -2.78 -16.42
CA THR A 38 9.15 -2.30 -17.24
C THR A 38 9.07 -2.78 -18.69
N THR A 39 8.72 -4.04 -18.91
CA THR A 39 8.59 -4.61 -20.27
C THR A 39 7.37 -4.02 -20.98
N MET A 40 6.25 -3.90 -20.28
CA MET A 40 5.02 -3.33 -20.84
C MET A 40 5.19 -1.85 -21.17
N SER A 41 5.87 -1.08 -20.31
CA SER A 41 6.13 0.34 -20.51
C SER A 41 7.11 0.58 -21.67
N ALA A 42 8.08 -0.32 -21.88
CA ALA A 42 9.01 -0.22 -23.01
C ALA A 42 8.34 -0.46 -24.37
N GLN A 43 7.22 -1.19 -24.40
CA GLN A 43 6.47 -1.50 -25.62
C GLN A 43 5.30 -0.54 -25.90
N SER A 44 5.10 0.47 -25.03
CA SER A 44 3.95 1.37 -25.07
C SER A 44 4.42 2.82 -25.13
N SER A 45 3.62 3.72 -25.70
CA SER A 45 3.99 5.14 -25.70
C SER A 45 3.91 5.71 -24.27
N PRO A 46 4.73 6.72 -23.92
CA PRO A 46 4.67 7.35 -22.60
C PRO A 46 3.26 7.85 -22.23
N LEU A 47 2.51 8.34 -23.23
CA LEU A 47 1.11 8.74 -23.05
C LEU A 47 0.21 7.55 -22.71
N GLN A 48 0.33 6.43 -23.42
CA GLN A 48 -0.45 5.21 -23.13
C GLN A 48 -0.18 4.64 -21.74
N VAL A 49 1.08 4.69 -21.29
CA VAL A 49 1.47 4.22 -19.96
C VAL A 49 0.97 5.16 -18.87
N SER A 50 1.24 6.46 -19.00
CA SER A 50 0.96 7.44 -17.95
C SER A 50 -0.52 7.78 -17.85
N SER A 51 -1.14 8.33 -18.92
CA SER A 51 -2.53 8.79 -18.88
C SER A 51 -3.56 7.70 -19.13
N GLY A 52 -3.14 6.60 -19.76
CA GLY A 52 -3.99 5.42 -19.97
C GLY A 52 -3.90 4.48 -18.79
N LEU A 53 -2.83 3.70 -18.72
CA LEU A 53 -2.72 2.58 -17.78
C LEU A 53 -2.63 3.02 -16.32
N LEU A 54 -1.60 3.80 -15.96
CA LEU A 54 -1.34 4.14 -14.56
C LEU A 54 -2.45 5.02 -13.98
N ASN A 55 -2.93 6.00 -14.75
CA ASN A 55 -4.01 6.86 -14.30
C ASN A 55 -5.31 6.08 -14.07
N ASP A 56 -5.73 5.20 -15.00
CA ASP A 56 -6.93 4.38 -14.82
C ASP A 56 -6.78 3.43 -13.63
N LEU A 57 -5.60 2.82 -13.49
CA LEU A 57 -5.30 1.90 -12.39
C LEU A 57 -5.37 2.61 -11.04
N TYR A 58 -4.66 3.73 -10.89
CA TYR A 58 -4.66 4.48 -9.64
C TYR A 58 -6.01 5.12 -9.33
N THR A 59 -6.78 5.54 -10.33
CA THR A 59 -8.16 5.99 -10.11
C THR A 59 -9.01 4.86 -9.55
N CYS A 60 -8.87 3.64 -10.08
CA CYS A 60 -9.56 2.46 -9.57
C CYS A 60 -9.12 2.16 -8.12
N PHE A 61 -7.82 2.15 -7.84
CA PHE A 61 -7.32 1.87 -6.49
C PHE A 61 -7.75 2.94 -5.49
N ASP A 62 -7.62 4.21 -5.86
CA ASP A 62 -8.00 5.35 -5.02
C ASP A 62 -9.48 5.27 -4.63
N SER A 63 -10.36 4.86 -5.55
CA SER A 63 -11.79 4.63 -5.24
C SER A 63 -12.05 3.47 -4.27
N ILE A 64 -11.17 2.46 -4.23
CA ILE A 64 -11.29 1.31 -3.33
C ILE A 64 -10.80 1.70 -1.94
N ILE A 65 -9.62 2.31 -1.85
CA ILE A 65 -9.01 2.67 -0.56
C ILE A 65 -9.83 3.72 0.21
N GLU A 66 -10.66 4.51 -0.49
CA GLU A 66 -11.60 5.44 0.15
C GLU A 66 -12.59 4.76 1.11
N ASN A 67 -12.81 3.46 0.98
CA ASN A 67 -13.72 2.71 1.86
C ASN A 67 -13.03 2.16 3.12
N TYR A 68 -11.72 2.38 3.28
CA TYR A 68 -10.91 1.82 4.36
C TYR A 68 -10.28 2.92 5.21
N ASP A 69 -9.93 2.58 6.45
CA ASP A 69 -9.14 3.43 7.34
C ASP A 69 -7.65 3.29 7.01
N VAL A 70 -7.26 3.90 5.90
CA VAL A 70 -5.91 3.80 5.35
C VAL A 70 -5.40 5.15 4.85
N TYR A 71 -4.07 5.26 4.81
CA TYR A 71 -3.34 6.41 4.31
C TYR A 71 -2.42 6.00 3.16
N LYS A 72 -2.58 6.64 1.99
CA LYS A 72 -1.71 6.46 0.83
C LYS A 72 -0.41 7.24 1.03
N VAL A 73 0.72 6.55 0.96
CA VAL A 73 2.05 7.15 1.09
C VAL A 73 2.56 7.52 -0.30
N GLU A 74 3.04 8.75 -0.47
CA GLU A 74 3.70 9.16 -1.72
C GLU A 74 5.04 8.44 -1.86
N THR A 75 5.16 7.61 -2.88
CA THR A 75 6.36 6.83 -3.22
C THR A 75 6.99 7.32 -4.52
N ILE A 76 8.23 6.88 -4.77
CA ILE A 76 8.91 7.09 -6.05
C ILE A 76 8.65 5.86 -6.92
N GLY A 77 8.18 6.06 -8.15
CA GLY A 77 7.99 4.99 -9.14
C GLY A 77 6.54 4.51 -9.26
N ASP A 78 6.39 3.23 -9.61
CA ASP A 78 5.13 2.50 -9.81
C ASP A 78 4.69 1.69 -8.57
N ALA A 79 5.49 1.71 -7.51
CA ALA A 79 5.14 1.13 -6.23
C ALA A 79 3.93 1.84 -5.61
N TYR A 80 2.91 1.09 -5.24
CA TYR A 80 1.74 1.61 -4.52
C TYR A 80 1.84 1.24 -3.04
N MET A 81 2.04 2.24 -2.18
CA MET A 81 2.22 2.05 -0.74
C MET A 81 1.05 2.67 0.03
N VAL A 82 0.47 1.87 0.92
CA VAL A 82 -0.67 2.26 1.76
C VAL A 82 -0.42 1.75 3.17
N VAL A 83 -0.84 2.50 4.19
CA VAL A 83 -0.63 2.14 5.59
C VAL A 83 -1.90 2.39 6.40
N SER A 84 -2.14 1.56 7.42
CA SER A 84 -3.18 1.78 8.43
C SER A 84 -2.57 1.80 9.83
N GLY A 85 -3.25 2.42 10.79
CA GLY A 85 -2.75 2.67 12.14
C GLY A 85 -1.98 3.99 12.29
N LEU A 86 -1.93 4.79 11.22
CA LEU A 86 -1.43 6.17 11.22
C LEU A 86 -2.22 7.03 10.20
N PRO A 87 -2.26 8.38 10.35
CA PRO A 87 -1.71 9.15 11.48
C PRO A 87 -2.50 8.97 12.78
N ILE A 88 -3.65 8.28 12.73
CA ILE A 88 -4.44 7.93 13.91
C ILE A 88 -4.29 6.45 14.18
N LYS A 89 -3.99 6.12 15.44
CA LYS A 89 -3.93 4.75 15.93
C LYS A 89 -5.33 4.17 15.97
N ASN A 90 -5.51 2.98 15.39
CA ASN A 90 -6.79 2.26 15.37
C ASN A 90 -6.71 0.89 16.07
N GLY A 91 -5.70 0.69 16.94
CA GLY A 91 -5.41 -0.60 17.56
C GLY A 91 -5.04 -1.66 16.51
N ASP A 92 -5.33 -2.93 16.77
CA ASP A 92 -4.98 -4.02 15.83
C ASP A 92 -5.79 -3.99 14.52
N ASN A 93 -6.83 -3.14 14.43
CA ASN A 93 -7.69 -3.05 13.24
C ASN A 93 -6.92 -2.66 11.98
N HIS A 94 -5.76 -1.99 12.11
CA HIS A 94 -4.91 -1.70 10.96
C HIS A 94 -4.59 -2.92 10.09
N ALA A 95 -4.50 -4.12 10.68
CA ALA A 95 -4.24 -5.34 9.94
C ALA A 95 -5.44 -5.74 9.06
N VAL A 96 -6.66 -5.67 9.61
CA VAL A 96 -7.92 -5.99 8.92
C VAL A 96 -8.21 -5.00 7.80
N GLU A 97 -8.02 -3.70 8.06
CA GLU A 97 -8.21 -2.63 7.07
C GLU A 97 -7.33 -2.89 5.84
N ILE A 98 -6.04 -3.16 6.07
CA ILE A 98 -5.09 -3.42 4.99
C ILE A 98 -5.35 -4.75 4.29
N ALA A 99 -5.59 -5.84 5.03
CA ALA A 99 -5.82 -7.15 4.43
C ALA A 99 -7.09 -7.19 3.59
N SER A 100 -8.17 -6.57 4.07
CA SER A 100 -9.43 -6.47 3.33
C SER A 100 -9.29 -5.61 2.08
N MET A 101 -8.63 -4.46 2.21
CA MET A 101 -8.30 -3.59 1.09
C MET A 101 -7.48 -4.34 0.04
N ALA A 102 -6.45 -5.08 0.45
CA ALA A 102 -5.61 -5.86 -0.45
C ALA A 102 -6.40 -6.92 -1.23
N LEU A 103 -7.36 -7.59 -0.59
CA LEU A 103 -8.26 -8.54 -1.26
C LEU A 103 -9.13 -7.85 -2.31
N HIS A 104 -9.74 -6.72 -1.99
CA HIS A 104 -10.57 -5.97 -2.95
C HIS A 104 -9.76 -5.41 -4.12
N LEU A 105 -8.54 -4.92 -3.89
CA LEU A 105 -7.62 -4.49 -4.95
C LEU A 105 -7.25 -5.65 -5.88
N LEU A 106 -6.99 -6.84 -5.31
CA LEU A 106 -6.68 -8.04 -6.08
C LEU A 106 -7.90 -8.58 -6.86
N GLU A 107 -9.12 -8.36 -6.40
CA GLU A 107 -10.33 -8.68 -7.17
C GLU A 107 -10.58 -7.68 -8.29
N ALA A 108 -10.35 -6.39 -8.03
CA ALA A 108 -10.48 -5.34 -9.02
C ALA A 108 -9.49 -5.53 -10.17
N ILE A 109 -8.24 -5.90 -9.88
CA ILE A 109 -7.22 -6.08 -10.92
C ILE A 109 -7.56 -7.20 -11.91
N LYS A 110 -8.21 -8.27 -11.44
CA LYS A 110 -8.66 -9.37 -12.30
C LYS A 110 -9.70 -8.93 -13.33
N LYS A 111 -10.41 -7.83 -13.08
CA LYS A 111 -11.42 -7.25 -13.97
C LYS A 111 -10.89 -6.04 -14.75
N PHE A 112 -9.66 -5.61 -14.47
CA PHE A 112 -9.07 -4.43 -15.08
C PHE A 112 -8.61 -4.72 -16.52
N VAL A 113 -9.02 -3.87 -17.46
CA VAL A 113 -8.69 -4.02 -18.88
C VAL A 113 -7.80 -2.89 -19.34
N ILE A 114 -6.63 -3.23 -19.90
CA ILE A 114 -5.70 -2.25 -20.45
C ILE A 114 -6.22 -1.80 -21.82
N ARG A 115 -6.68 -0.54 -21.94
CA ARG A 115 -7.35 -0.02 -23.16
C ARG A 115 -6.55 -0.25 -24.45
N HIS A 116 -5.23 -0.05 -24.38
CA HIS A 116 -4.32 -0.18 -25.52
C HIS A 116 -3.74 -1.60 -25.69
N ARG A 117 -3.98 -2.51 -24.73
CA ARG A 117 -3.47 -3.89 -24.70
C ARG A 117 -4.54 -4.84 -24.14
N LYS A 118 -5.67 -4.98 -24.85
CA LYS A 118 -6.87 -5.69 -24.36
C LYS A 118 -6.64 -7.19 -24.05
N ASN A 119 -5.60 -7.79 -24.62
CA ASN A 119 -5.27 -9.20 -24.42
C ASN A 119 -4.33 -9.42 -23.23
N ASP A 120 -3.75 -8.35 -22.68
CA ASP A 120 -2.81 -8.44 -21.57
C ASP A 120 -3.58 -8.35 -20.27
N THR A 121 -3.22 -9.22 -19.33
CA THR A 121 -3.77 -9.21 -17.97
C THR A 121 -2.78 -8.56 -17.03
N LEU A 122 -3.23 -7.54 -16.29
CA LEU A 122 -2.38 -6.90 -15.28
C LEU A 122 -2.25 -7.82 -14.07
N MET A 123 -1.01 -8.05 -13.63
CA MET A 123 -0.71 -8.86 -12.46
C MET A 123 -0.06 -7.99 -11.40
N LEU A 124 -0.60 -8.04 -10.18
CA LEU A 124 -0.01 -7.39 -9.02
C LEU A 124 0.76 -8.39 -8.18
N ARG A 125 1.88 -7.95 -7.62
CA ARG A 125 2.44 -8.55 -6.41
C ARG A 125 2.10 -7.67 -5.23
N ILE A 126 1.70 -8.29 -4.13
CA ILE A 126 1.27 -7.59 -2.93
C ILE A 126 2.04 -8.14 -1.72
N GLY A 127 2.64 -7.25 -0.95
CA GLY A 127 3.32 -7.51 0.30
C GLY A 127 2.66 -6.79 1.47
N LEU A 128 2.44 -7.50 2.58
CA LEU A 128 1.92 -6.96 3.83
C LEU A 128 2.91 -7.19 4.96
N HIS A 129 3.12 -6.19 5.80
CA HIS A 129 3.90 -6.35 7.02
C HIS A 129 3.36 -5.44 8.12
N SER A 130 3.39 -5.94 9.35
CA SER A 130 2.99 -5.19 10.53
C SER A 130 4.18 -5.01 11.47
N GLY A 131 4.41 -3.79 11.93
CA GLY A 131 5.58 -3.45 12.75
C GLY A 131 5.60 -1.99 13.16
N ALA A 132 6.60 -1.64 13.98
CA ALA A 132 6.74 -0.28 14.49
C ALA A 132 7.28 0.68 13.41
N VAL A 133 6.84 1.93 13.44
CA VAL A 133 7.35 2.99 12.56
C VAL A 133 7.52 4.30 13.33
N CYS A 134 8.42 5.14 12.83
CA CYS A 134 8.45 6.55 13.18
C CYS A 134 7.91 7.34 12.00
N ALA A 135 6.90 8.19 12.22
CA ALA A 135 6.31 8.99 11.15
C ALA A 135 6.35 10.47 11.50
N GLY A 136 6.63 11.31 10.52
CA GLY A 136 6.77 12.75 10.72
C GLY A 136 6.81 13.54 9.42
N VAL A 137 6.72 14.86 9.53
CA VAL A 137 6.79 15.73 8.35
C VAL A 137 8.22 16.15 8.05
N VAL A 138 8.65 15.92 6.82
CA VAL A 138 9.97 16.30 6.31
C VAL A 138 9.84 17.37 5.23
N GLY A 139 10.71 18.37 5.29
CA GLY A 139 10.80 19.45 4.30
C GLY A 139 10.10 20.74 4.74
N GLN A 140 10.77 21.88 4.56
CA GLN A 140 10.24 23.20 4.93
C GLN A 140 9.38 23.86 3.84
N LYS A 141 9.75 23.69 2.56
CA LYS A 141 9.03 24.28 1.41
C LYS A 141 7.93 23.38 0.84
N MET A 142 8.18 22.06 0.83
CA MET A 142 7.23 21.05 0.39
C MET A 142 7.16 19.96 1.47
N PRO A 143 6.33 20.15 2.51
CA PRO A 143 6.22 19.20 3.61
C PRO A 143 5.63 17.88 3.12
N ARG A 144 6.33 16.77 3.39
CA ARG A 144 5.88 15.41 3.09
C ARG A 144 5.79 14.60 4.37
N TYR A 145 4.70 13.86 4.55
CA TYR A 145 4.57 12.94 5.67
C TYR A 145 5.31 11.65 5.32
N CYS A 146 6.43 11.43 5.99
CA CYS A 146 7.35 10.32 5.72
C CYS A 146 7.26 9.28 6.83
N LEU A 147 7.38 8.01 6.45
CA LEU A 147 7.52 6.88 7.37
C LEU A 147 8.97 6.41 7.37
N PHE A 148 9.47 6.11 8.56
CA PHE A 148 10.81 5.61 8.79
C PHE A 148 10.77 4.35 9.64
N GLY A 149 11.73 3.46 9.39
CA GLY A 149 11.90 2.20 10.12
C GLY A 149 11.98 0.99 9.20
N ASP A 150 12.48 -0.11 9.75
CA ASP A 150 12.66 -1.37 9.01
C ASP A 150 11.36 -2.01 8.55
N THR A 151 10.22 -1.61 9.12
CA THR A 151 8.89 -2.06 8.71
C THR A 151 8.61 -1.72 7.24
N VAL A 152 9.05 -0.55 6.75
CA VAL A 152 8.89 -0.17 5.33
C VAL A 152 9.70 -1.11 4.43
N ASN A 153 10.97 -1.36 4.78
CA ASN A 153 11.85 -2.25 4.02
C ASN A 153 11.35 -3.70 4.05
N THR A 154 10.82 -4.15 5.19
CA THR A 154 10.28 -5.51 5.33
C THR A 154 9.00 -5.68 4.53
N ALA A 155 8.09 -4.69 4.51
CA ALA A 155 6.92 -4.72 3.64
C ALA A 155 7.29 -4.83 2.16
N SER A 156 8.26 -4.04 1.71
CA SER A 156 8.81 -4.11 0.34
C SER A 156 9.44 -5.48 0.05
N ARG A 157 10.12 -6.11 1.01
CA ARG A 157 10.60 -7.49 0.88
C ARG A 157 9.47 -8.53 0.77
N MET A 158 8.38 -8.35 1.50
CA MET A 158 7.21 -9.25 1.39
C MET A 158 6.60 -9.16 -0.01
N GLU A 159 6.53 -7.97 -0.60
CA GLU A 159 6.06 -7.77 -1.98
C GLU A 159 7.01 -8.43 -2.98
N SER A 160 8.29 -8.07 -2.96
CA SER A 160 9.26 -8.52 -3.97
C SER A 160 9.49 -10.03 -3.98
N THR A 161 9.33 -10.68 -2.82
CA THR A 161 9.38 -12.15 -2.69
C THR A 161 8.01 -12.81 -2.86
N GLY A 162 6.95 -12.04 -3.05
CA GLY A 162 5.59 -12.53 -3.29
C GLY A 162 5.42 -13.17 -4.67
N LEU A 163 4.37 -13.99 -4.79
CA LEU A 163 3.96 -14.55 -6.08
C LEU A 163 2.98 -13.59 -6.79
N PRO A 164 2.99 -13.52 -8.13
CA PRO A 164 1.98 -12.78 -8.87
C PRO A 164 0.55 -13.20 -8.49
N LEU A 165 -0.34 -12.21 -8.39
CA LEU A 165 -1.75 -12.37 -8.03
C LEU A 165 -1.98 -13.04 -6.66
N ARG A 166 -1.02 -12.94 -5.74
CA ARG A 166 -1.09 -13.42 -4.37
C ARG A 166 -0.73 -12.28 -3.42
N ILE A 167 -1.29 -12.33 -2.22
CA ILE A 167 -0.93 -11.46 -1.10
C ILE A 167 0.05 -12.23 -0.23
N HIS A 168 1.24 -11.68 -0.03
CA HIS A 168 2.27 -12.25 0.83
C HIS A 168 2.36 -11.42 2.10
N CYS A 169 2.17 -12.04 3.26
CA CYS A 169 2.23 -11.35 4.55
C CYS A 169 3.36 -11.91 5.41
N SER A 170 3.95 -11.05 6.24
CA SER A 170 4.89 -11.49 7.28
C SER A 170 4.17 -12.26 8.41
N GLU A 171 4.95 -12.95 9.25
CA GLU A 171 4.41 -13.68 10.41
C GLU A 171 3.74 -12.71 11.41
N GLU A 172 4.28 -11.51 11.59
CA GLU A 172 3.71 -10.48 12.47
C GLU A 172 2.31 -10.06 12.00
N CYS A 173 2.14 -9.81 10.70
CA CYS A 173 0.85 -9.48 10.12
C CYS A 173 -0.13 -10.65 10.24
N LYS A 174 0.33 -11.87 9.91
CA LYS A 174 -0.47 -13.10 10.07
C LYS A 174 -0.97 -13.27 11.51
N ARG A 175 -0.12 -13.08 12.52
CA ARG A 175 -0.53 -13.20 13.94
C ARG A 175 -1.66 -12.24 14.32
N LEU A 176 -1.65 -11.02 13.76
CA LEU A 176 -2.74 -10.06 13.97
C LEU A 176 -4.03 -10.50 13.27
N LEU A 177 -3.92 -11.01 12.04
CA LEU A 177 -5.06 -11.54 11.30
C LEU A 177 -5.66 -12.78 11.95
N ASP A 178 -4.84 -13.69 12.48
CA ASP A 178 -5.27 -14.87 13.22
C ASP A 178 -6.03 -14.47 14.50
N LYS A 179 -5.55 -13.43 15.20
CA LYS A 179 -6.21 -12.88 16.39
C LYS A 179 -7.57 -12.28 16.08
N LEU A 180 -7.69 -11.55 14.97
CA LEU A 180 -8.92 -10.85 14.56
C LEU A 180 -9.93 -11.79 13.88
N GLY A 181 -9.45 -12.87 13.27
CA GLY A 181 -10.25 -13.88 12.58
C GLY A 181 -10.73 -13.45 11.20
N GLY A 182 -11.33 -14.39 10.46
CA GLY A 182 -11.95 -14.13 9.15
C GLY A 182 -11.01 -14.28 7.93
N TYR A 183 -9.73 -14.56 8.14
CA TYR A 183 -8.75 -14.77 7.07
C TYR A 183 -8.23 -16.21 7.05
N LYS A 184 -7.88 -16.68 5.86
CA LYS A 184 -7.18 -17.96 5.66
C LYS A 184 -5.83 -17.68 5.04
N VAL A 185 -4.77 -18.00 5.75
CA VAL A 185 -3.38 -17.83 5.30
C VAL A 185 -2.78 -19.21 5.05
N GLU A 186 -2.01 -19.34 3.96
CA GLU A 186 -1.27 -20.55 3.62
C GLU A 186 0.23 -20.29 3.74
N GLU A 187 0.97 -21.22 4.32
CA GLU A 187 2.43 -21.11 4.41
C GLU A 187 3.09 -21.27 3.03
N LYS A 188 3.99 -20.33 2.72
CA LYS A 188 4.82 -20.42 1.52
C LYS A 188 5.88 -21.51 1.71
N ARG A 189 5.66 -22.68 1.09
CA ARG A 189 6.66 -23.76 1.10
C ARG A 189 7.96 -23.31 0.43
N CYS A 190 9.04 -23.17 1.18
CA CYS A 190 10.39 -23.08 0.63
C CYS A 190 10.73 -24.39 -0.07
N ARG A 191 10.80 -24.38 -1.41
CA ARG A 191 11.42 -25.47 -2.14
C ARG A 191 12.93 -25.28 -2.04
N PHE A 192 13.59 -26.10 -1.24
CA PHE A 192 15.03 -26.33 -1.39
C PHE A 192 15.23 -27.07 -2.72
N HIS A 193 16.07 -26.52 -3.60
CA HIS A 193 16.61 -27.22 -4.77
C HIS A 193 18.09 -27.43 -4.53
#